data_AF-A0A7L6BIA6-F1
#
_entry.id   AF-A0A7L6BIA6-F1
#
_cell.length_a   1.000
_cell.length_b   1.000
_cell.length_c   1.000
_cell.angle_alpha   90.00
_cell.angle_beta   90.00
_cell.angle_gamma   90.00
#
_symmetry.space_group_name_H-M   'P 1'
#
loop_
_entity.id
_entity.type
_entity.pdbx_description
1 polymer ?
#
loop_
_entity_poly.entity_id
_entity_poly.type
_entity_poly.pdbx_seq_one_letter_code
_entity_poly.pdbx_strand_id
1 'polypeptide(L)'
;MSNKIYRVLDEESGTYISKVAGFIRSEKYTKVDSAYVYNKEQATKIVKLMNYMRDHMLKEENLPSKLEESLRSQTLAIIEVELKDVKLSLEEISKALEAAKAKNIPEEQAFRNAQWERIRRYHDYFDYEISTPSHQYIYMHDFF
;
A
#
# COMPACT_ATOMS: atom_id res chain seq x y z
N MET A 1 -8.26 -19.64 -1.47
CA MET A 1 -7.66 -18.65 -0.54
C MET A 1 -8.62 -17.49 -0.42
N SER A 2 -8.97 -17.01 0.78
CA SER A 2 -9.80 -15.82 0.91
C SER A 2 -8.98 -14.61 0.44
N ASN A 3 -9.45 -13.89 -0.57
CA ASN A 3 -8.80 -12.67 -1.06
C ASN A 3 -9.05 -11.53 -0.06
N LYS A 4 -8.41 -11.60 1.11
CA LYS A 4 -8.47 -10.56 2.13
C LYS A 4 -7.42 -9.49 1.80
N ILE A 5 -7.83 -8.23 1.89
CA ILE A 5 -6.98 -7.07 1.65
C ILE A 5 -6.60 -6.52 3.02
N TYR A 6 -5.33 -6.17 3.21
CA TYR A 6 -4.84 -5.68 4.50
C TYR A 6 -4.19 -4.31 4.36
N ARG A 7 -4.23 -3.55 5.45
CA ARG A 7 -3.40 -2.34 5.66
C ARG A 7 -2.81 -2.36 7.05
N VAL A 8 -1.72 -1.63 7.23
CA VAL A 8 -1.13 -1.37 8.55
C VAL A 8 -1.55 0.04 8.97
N LEU A 9 -2.14 0.18 10.16
CA LEU A 9 -2.58 1.43 10.74
C LEU A 9 -1.73 1.73 11.97
N ASP A 10 -1.21 2.94 12.07
CA ASP A 10 -0.75 3.52 13.32
C ASP A 10 -1.96 4.12 14.05
N GLU A 11 -2.37 3.47 15.14
CA GLU A 11 -3.61 3.80 15.86
C GLU A 11 -3.56 5.19 16.50
N GLU A 12 -2.38 5.64 16.91
CA GLU A 12 -2.20 6.95 17.55
C GLU A 12 -2.36 8.10 16.56
N SER A 13 -1.74 7.97 15.38
CA SER A 13 -1.74 9.04 14.38
C SER A 13 -2.86 8.93 13.35
N GLY A 14 -3.56 7.79 13.31
CA GLY A 14 -4.52 7.45 12.26
C GLY A 14 -3.87 7.24 10.89
N THR A 15 -2.56 7.03 10.85
CA THR A 15 -1.79 6.98 9.60
C THR A 15 -1.63 5.55 9.13
N TYR A 16 -1.95 5.31 7.86
CA TYR A 16 -1.70 4.04 7.20
C TYR A 16 -0.24 3.94 6.76
N ILE A 17 0.38 2.80 7.05
CA ILE A 17 1.75 2.50 6.67
C ILE A 17 1.74 1.45 5.55
N SER A 18 2.53 1.70 4.52
CA SER A 18 2.68 0.83 3.36
C SER A 18 4.14 0.69 2.96
N LYS A 19 4.46 -0.35 2.20
CA LYS A 19 5.77 -0.51 1.55
C LYS A 19 5.56 -0.59 0.05
N VAL A 20 6.23 0.27 -0.71
CA VAL A 20 6.17 0.33 -2.17
C VAL A 20 7.59 0.52 -2.70
N ALA A 21 8.03 -0.35 -3.61
CA ALA A 21 9.36 -0.31 -4.21
C ALA A 21 10.50 -0.24 -3.17
N GLY A 22 10.37 -0.99 -2.08
CA GLY A 22 11.36 -1.00 -1.00
C GLY A 22 11.23 0.14 0.02
N PHE A 23 10.45 1.19 -0.26
CA PHE A 23 10.31 2.36 0.61
C PHE A 23 9.07 2.27 1.50
N ILE A 24 9.20 2.72 2.74
CA ILE A 24 8.07 2.95 3.64
C ILE A 24 7.35 4.24 3.24
N ARG A 25 6.03 4.16 3.17
CA ARG A 25 5.14 5.29 2.92
C ARG A 25 4.12 5.40 4.04
N SER A 26 3.83 6.62 4.45
CA SER A 26 2.82 6.97 5.47
C SER A 26 1.72 7.83 4.87
N GLU A 27 0.45 7.46 5.09
CA GLU A 27 -0.73 8.14 4.52
C GLU A 27 -1.82 8.37 5.57
N LYS A 28 -2.26 9.61 5.78
CA LYS A 28 -3.29 9.92 6.80
C LYS A 28 -4.71 9.46 6.46
N TYR A 29 -4.99 9.07 5.22
CA TYR A 29 -6.34 8.74 4.75
C TYR A 29 -6.31 7.68 3.65
N THR A 30 -7.44 6.97 3.47
CA THR A 30 -7.68 6.15 2.29
C THR A 30 -7.97 7.06 1.09
N LYS A 31 -6.99 7.16 0.19
CA LYS A 31 -7.06 7.93 -1.04
C LYS A 31 -7.06 7.00 -2.24
N VAL A 32 -7.51 7.54 -3.38
CA VAL A 32 -6.68 7.60 -4.58
C VAL A 32 -5.59 6.53 -4.64
N ASP A 33 -4.39 7.04 -4.46
CA ASP A 33 -3.06 6.47 -4.45
C ASP A 33 -2.71 5.56 -3.26
N SER A 34 -3.67 5.13 -2.43
CA SER A 34 -3.35 4.26 -1.30
C SER A 34 -2.79 2.92 -1.74
N ALA A 35 -1.72 2.50 -1.07
CA ALA A 35 -1.15 1.17 -1.23
C ALA A 35 -1.81 0.16 -0.28
N TYR A 36 -2.11 -1.02 -0.80
CA TYR A 36 -2.77 -2.11 -0.10
C TYR A 36 -1.88 -3.34 -0.09
N VAL A 37 -2.08 -4.21 0.90
CA VAL A 37 -1.31 -5.44 1.02
C VAL A 37 -2.20 -6.64 0.71
N TYR A 38 -1.72 -7.51 -0.19
CA TYR A 38 -2.52 -8.62 -0.72
C TYR A 38 -2.68 -9.78 0.26
N ASN A 39 -1.77 -9.89 1.23
CA ASN A 39 -1.82 -10.95 2.23
C ASN A 39 -1.29 -10.47 3.59
N LYS A 40 -1.66 -11.22 4.64
CA LYS A 40 -1.29 -10.90 6.02
C LYS A 40 0.21 -11.01 6.27
N GLU A 41 0.92 -11.85 5.52
CA GLU A 41 2.37 -12.03 5.66
C GLU A 41 3.12 -10.74 5.31
N GLN A 42 2.80 -10.14 4.16
CA GLN A 42 3.35 -8.86 3.74
C GLN A 42 3.01 -7.73 4.74
N ALA A 43 1.79 -7.70 5.28
CA ALA A 43 1.41 -6.71 6.30
C ALA A 43 2.23 -6.90 7.58
N THR A 44 2.47 -8.15 7.96
CA THR A 44 3.34 -8.50 9.10
C THR A 44 4.79 -8.10 8.86
N LYS A 45 5.31 -8.21 7.62
CA LYS A 45 6.65 -7.73 7.26
C LYS A 45 6.78 -6.22 7.45
N ILE A 46 5.77 -5.43 7.07
CA ILE A 46 5.75 -3.98 7.32
C ILE A 46 5.82 -3.70 8.82
N VAL A 47 4.97 -4.34 9.63
CA VAL A 47 4.96 -4.14 11.09
C VAL A 47 6.32 -4.47 11.71
N LYS A 48 6.93 -5.59 11.33
CA LYS A 48 8.26 -5.98 11.81
C LYS A 48 9.34 -4.96 11.44
N LEU A 49 9.33 -4.47 10.20
CA LEU A 49 10.29 -3.47 9.73
C LEU A 49 10.12 -2.15 10.48
N MET A 50 8.89 -1.67 10.65
CA MET A 50 8.60 -0.44 11.38
C MET A 50 9.01 -0.53 12.84
N ASN A 51 8.69 -1.63 13.53
CA ASN A 51 9.13 -1.86 14.91
C ASN A 51 10.65 -1.90 15.02
N TYR A 52 11.33 -2.58 14.08
CA TYR A 52 12.80 -2.59 14.03
C TYR A 52 13.39 -1.17 13.87
N MET A 53 12.85 -0.38 12.94
CA MET A 53 13.29 1.00 12.72
C MET A 53 13.04 1.87 13.96
N ARG A 54 11.85 1.77 14.57
CA ARG A 54 11.49 2.47 15.80
C ARG A 54 12.46 2.13 16.94
N ASP A 55 12.68 0.85 17.19
CA ASP A 55 13.54 0.38 18.29
C ASP A 55 15.02 0.77 18.05
N HIS A 56 15.44 0.89 16.80
CA HIS A 56 16.76 1.41 16.45
C HIS A 56 16.86 2.92 16.70
N MET A 57 15.88 3.71 16.25
CA MET A 57 15.86 5.16 16.44
C MET A 57 15.78 5.55 17.93
N LEU A 58 15.05 4.79 18.74
CA LEU A 58 14.95 5.03 20.19
C LEU A 58 16.27 4.81 20.95
N LYS A 59 17.29 4.24 20.31
CA LYS A 59 18.64 4.10 20.89
C LYS A 59 19.56 5.28 20.56
N GLU A 60 19.13 6.22 19.72
CA GLU A 60 19.94 7.38 19.36
C GLU A 60 19.96 8.40 20.51
N GLU A 61 21.16 8.79 20.95
CA GLU A 61 21.35 9.67 22.12
C GLU A 61 20.80 11.09 21.95
N ASN A 62 20.66 11.56 20.70
CA ASN A 62 20.25 12.93 20.37
C ASN A 62 18.85 13.02 19.73
N LEU A 63 17.98 12.06 20.05
CA LEU A 63 16.63 12.03 19.49
C LEU A 63 15.78 13.20 20.04
N PRO A 64 15.13 14.03 19.19
CA PRO A 64 14.24 15.09 19.67
C PRO A 64 13.09 14.52 20.53
N SER A 65 12.82 15.13 21.69
CA SER A 65 11.83 14.61 22.66
C SER A 65 10.44 14.37 22.08
N LYS A 66 9.96 15.25 21.20
CA LYS A 66 8.68 15.08 20.49
C LYS A 66 8.67 13.85 19.58
N LEU A 67 9.80 13.56 18.94
CA LEU A 67 9.94 12.38 18.08
C LEU A 67 10.05 11.12 18.93
N GLU A 68 10.80 11.18 20.04
CA GLU A 68 10.87 10.08 21.00
C GLU A 68 9.50 9.71 21.56
N GLU A 69 8.72 10.70 22.01
CA GLU A 69 7.35 10.49 22.51
C GLU A 69 6.46 9.85 21.43
N SER A 70 6.51 10.37 20.20
CA SER A 70 5.75 9.81 19.07
C SER A 70 6.17 8.38 18.71
N LEU A 71 7.46 8.04 18.80
CA LEU A 71 7.94 6.69 18.53
C LEU A 71 7.53 5.74 19.65
N ARG A 72 7.55 6.18 20.92
CA ARG A 72 7.16 5.36 22.08
C ARG A 72 5.66 5.10 22.13
N SER A 73 4.83 6.04 21.68
CA SER A 73 3.38 5.86 21.64
C SER A 73 2.90 5.02 20.46
N GLN A 74 3.71 4.89 19.40
CA GLN A 74 3.31 4.20 18.17
C GLN A 74 2.81 2.77 18.43
N THR A 75 1.57 2.52 18.01
CA THR A 75 0.90 1.22 18.07
C THR A 75 0.41 0.83 16.68
N LEU A 76 1.01 -0.21 16.11
CA LEU A 76 0.71 -0.67 14.76
C LEU A 76 -0.28 -1.83 14.75
N ALA A 77 -1.43 -1.63 14.12
CA ALA A 77 -2.46 -2.64 13.91
C ALA A 77 -2.52 -3.09 12.44
N ILE A 78 -2.76 -4.39 12.21
CA ILE A 78 -3.10 -4.91 10.88
C ILE A 78 -4.62 -4.95 10.79
N ILE A 79 -5.17 -4.17 9.86
CA ILE A 79 -6.61 -4.11 9.61
C ILE A 79 -6.98 -4.81 8.30
N GLU A 80 -8.18 -5.39 8.26
CA GLU A 80 -8.79 -5.91 7.03
C GLU A 80 -9.55 -4.78 6.32
N VAL A 81 -9.44 -4.74 5.00
CA VAL A 81 -10.12 -3.75 4.15
C VAL A 81 -11.07 -4.48 3.22
N GLU A 82 -12.28 -3.95 3.05
CA GLU A 82 -13.22 -4.48 2.07
C GLU A 82 -12.90 -3.93 0.68
N LEU A 83 -13.13 -4.74 -0.36
CA LEU A 83 -12.88 -4.33 -1.75
C LEU A 83 -13.63 -3.03 -2.11
N LYS A 84 -14.85 -2.85 -1.58
CA LYS A 84 -15.69 -1.67 -1.81
C LYS A 84 -15.06 -0.36 -1.31
N ASP A 85 -14.15 -0.45 -0.34
CA ASP A 85 -13.48 0.72 0.26
C ASP A 85 -12.26 1.16 -0.57
N VAL A 86 -11.87 0.37 -1.59
CA VAL A 86 -10.80 0.72 -2.52
C VAL A 86 -11.30 1.75 -3.51
N LYS A 87 -10.78 2.97 -3.36
CA LYS A 87 -11.10 4.10 -4.25
C LYS A 87 -10.34 3.99 -5.56
N LEU A 88 -11.05 4.26 -6.66
CA LEU A 88 -10.51 4.33 -8.01
C LEU A 88 -10.34 5.79 -8.46
N SER A 89 -9.38 6.04 -9.35
CA SER A 89 -9.24 7.33 -10.03
C SER A 89 -10.33 7.51 -11.09
N LEU A 90 -10.55 8.75 -11.56
CA LEU A 90 -11.45 9.00 -12.69
C LEU A 90 -11.02 8.23 -13.95
N GLU A 91 -9.72 8.11 -14.18
CA GLU A 91 -9.16 7.35 -15.30
C GLU A 91 -9.46 5.85 -15.17
N GLU A 92 -9.30 5.28 -13.98
CA GLU A 92 -9.62 3.88 -13.69
C GLU A 92 -11.12 3.61 -13.84
N ILE A 93 -11.95 4.55 -13.42
CA ILE A 93 -13.41 4.50 -13.60
C ILE A 93 -13.76 4.50 -15.09
N SER A 94 -13.16 5.41 -15.89
CA SER A 94 -13.38 5.48 -17.33
C SER A 94 -12.99 4.17 -18.02
N LYS A 95 -11.81 3.63 -17.71
CA LYS A 95 -11.31 2.35 -18.22
C LYS A 95 -12.20 1.17 -17.81
N ALA A 96 -12.73 1.17 -16.59
CA ALA A 96 -13.66 0.14 -16.12
C ALA A 96 -14.98 0.17 -16.91
N LEU A 97 -15.54 1.35 -17.17
CA LEU A 97 -16.77 1.51 -17.96
C LEU A 97 -16.57 1.08 -19.42
N GLU A 98 -15.45 1.47 -20.03
CA GLU A 98 -15.09 1.01 -21.38
C GLU A 98 -14.93 -0.50 -21.45
N ALA A 99 -14.26 -1.10 -20.45
CA ALA A 99 -14.11 -2.55 -20.35
C ALA A 99 -15.45 -3.26 -20.14
N ALA A 100 -16.37 -2.68 -19.37
CA ALA A 100 -17.71 -3.22 -19.18
C ALA A 100 -18.45 -3.37 -20.51
N LYS A 101 -18.42 -2.31 -21.33
CA LYS A 101 -19.01 -2.29 -22.67
C LYS A 101 -18.32 -3.27 -23.63
N ALA A 102 -16.98 -3.23 -23.69
CA ALA A 102 -16.20 -4.03 -24.62
C ALA A 102 -16.30 -5.55 -24.35
N LYS A 103 -16.33 -5.93 -23.07
CA LYS A 103 -16.38 -7.34 -22.64
C LYS A 103 -17.81 -7.83 -22.39
N ASN A 104 -18.81 -6.97 -22.56
CA ASN A 104 -20.22 -7.24 -22.28
C ASN A 104 -20.44 -7.82 -20.86
N ILE A 105 -19.84 -7.17 -19.85
CA ILE A 105 -19.99 -7.54 -18.43
C ILE A 105 -20.70 -6.43 -17.66
N PRO A 106 -21.36 -6.74 -16.53
CA PRO A 106 -21.96 -5.71 -15.67
C PRO A 106 -20.93 -4.69 -15.19
N GLU A 107 -21.31 -3.42 -15.10
CA GLU A 107 -20.44 -2.33 -14.60
C GLU A 107 -19.90 -2.63 -13.21
N GLU A 108 -20.75 -3.19 -12.33
CA GLU A 108 -20.34 -3.60 -10.98
C GLU A 108 -19.16 -4.60 -11.03
N GLN A 109 -19.20 -5.56 -11.95
CA GLN A 109 -18.11 -6.52 -12.12
C GLN A 109 -16.85 -5.83 -12.68
N ALA A 110 -17.01 -4.87 -13.59
CA ALA A 110 -15.88 -4.11 -14.13
C ALA A 110 -15.21 -3.24 -13.05
N PHE A 111 -15.97 -2.58 -12.19
CA PHE A 111 -15.44 -1.83 -11.05
C PHE A 111 -14.71 -2.74 -10.06
N ARG A 112 -15.28 -3.90 -9.72
CA ARG A 112 -14.61 -4.89 -8.86
C ARG A 112 -13.28 -5.35 -9.47
N ASN A 113 -13.22 -5.55 -10.79
CA ASN A 113 -11.99 -5.91 -11.48
C ASN A 113 -10.95 -4.79 -11.38
N ALA A 114 -11.35 -3.53 -11.62
CA ALA A 114 -10.46 -2.37 -11.51
C ALA A 114 -9.93 -2.18 -10.08
N GLN A 115 -10.75 -2.40 -9.05
CA GLN A 115 -10.31 -2.38 -7.65
C GLN A 115 -9.25 -3.46 -7.38
N TRP A 116 -9.44 -4.67 -7.91
CA TRP A 116 -8.43 -5.73 -7.81
C TRP A 116 -7.14 -5.42 -8.56
N GLU A 117 -7.22 -4.86 -9.76
CA GLU A 117 -6.04 -4.40 -10.52
C GLU A 117 -5.28 -3.34 -9.72
N ARG A 118 -5.99 -2.43 -9.07
CA ARG A 118 -5.38 -1.41 -8.21
C ARG A 118 -4.65 -2.01 -7.01
N ILE A 119 -5.26 -2.96 -6.31
CA ILE A 119 -4.61 -3.67 -5.19
C ILE A 119 -3.36 -4.39 -5.67
N ARG A 120 -3.42 -5.03 -6.85
CA ARG A 120 -2.30 -5.79 -7.41
C ARG A 120 -1.18 -4.92 -7.96
N ARG A 121 -1.44 -3.65 -8.31
CA ARG A 121 -0.46 -2.74 -8.91
C ARG A 121 0.87 -2.71 -8.16
N TYR A 122 0.85 -2.77 -6.83
CA TYR A 122 2.06 -2.71 -6.00
C TYR A 122 2.49 -4.07 -5.45
N HIS A 123 1.76 -5.14 -5.76
CA HIS A 123 2.07 -6.48 -5.24
C HIS A 123 3.46 -6.95 -5.70
N ASP A 124 3.72 -6.81 -7.00
CA ASP A 124 5.00 -7.20 -7.62
C ASP A 124 6.14 -6.26 -7.23
N TYR A 125 5.81 -5.05 -6.75
CA TYR A 125 6.77 -4.04 -6.34
C TYR A 125 6.99 -3.97 -4.83
N PHE A 126 6.42 -4.90 -4.05
CA PHE A 126 6.44 -4.84 -2.60
C PHE A 126 7.87 -4.92 -2.00
N ASP A 127 8.66 -5.90 -2.47
CA ASP A 127 10.07 -6.09 -2.08
C ASP A 127 11.04 -5.65 -3.18
N TYR A 128 10.52 -4.93 -4.18
CA TYR A 128 11.30 -4.52 -5.33
C TYR A 128 12.33 -3.45 -4.96
N GLU A 129 13.60 -3.77 -5.13
CA GLU A 129 14.70 -2.81 -4.97
C GLU A 129 14.98 -2.09 -6.28
N ILE A 130 15.19 -0.77 -6.26
CA ILE A 130 15.60 0.05 -7.41
C ILE A 130 16.93 -0.45 -8.02
N SER A 131 17.76 -1.15 -7.24
CA SER A 131 18.99 -1.82 -7.67
C SER A 131 18.77 -3.13 -8.44
N THR A 132 17.54 -3.63 -8.53
CA THR A 132 17.24 -4.86 -9.29
C THR A 132 17.50 -4.59 -10.79
N PRO A 133 18.32 -5.39 -11.50
CA PRO A 133 18.67 -5.12 -12.90
C PRO A 133 17.48 -4.98 -13.85
N SER A 134 16.32 -5.59 -13.52
CA SER A 134 15.07 -5.42 -14.26
C SER A 134 14.45 -4.02 -14.14
N HIS A 135 14.92 -3.17 -13.23
CA HIS A 135 14.45 -1.78 -13.06
C HIS A 135 14.76 -0.87 -14.21
N GLN A 136 15.93 -1.06 -14.80
CA GLN A 136 16.29 -0.36 -16.02
C GLN A 136 15.34 -0.75 -17.16
N TYR A 137 14.89 -2.01 -17.22
CA TYR A 137 13.99 -2.48 -18.28
C TYR A 137 12.54 -2.01 -18.12
N ILE A 138 12.02 -1.91 -16.89
CA ILE A 138 10.63 -1.49 -16.65
C ILE A 138 10.45 0.01 -16.92
N TYR A 139 11.40 0.86 -16.51
CA TYR A 139 11.27 2.31 -16.66
C TYR A 139 11.87 2.88 -17.97
N MET A 140 12.71 2.13 -18.70
CA MET A 140 13.16 2.55 -20.03
C MET A 140 12.13 2.29 -21.15
N HIS A 141 11.06 1.55 -20.88
CA HIS A 141 10.05 1.20 -21.89
C HIS A 141 8.67 1.82 -21.67
N ASP A 142 8.44 2.53 -20.56
CA ASP A 142 7.19 3.25 -20.29
C ASP A 142 7.25 4.77 -20.61
N PHE A 143 8.32 5.24 -21.28
CA PHE A 143 8.34 6.54 -21.94
C PHE A 143 8.26 6.34 -23.46
N PHE A 144 7.03 6.42 -23.99
CA PHE A 144 6.76 6.81 -25.38
C PHE A 144 6.60 8.32 -25.46
#